data_AF-A0A958LFH0-F1
#
_entry.id   AF-A0A958LFH0-F1
#
_cell.length_a   1.000
_cell.length_b   1.000
_cell.length_c   1.000
_cell.angle_alpha   90.00
_cell.angle_beta   90.00
_cell.angle_gamma   90.00
#
_symmetry.space_group_name_H-M   'P 1'
#
loop_
_entity.id
_entity.type
_entity.pdbx_description
1 polymer ?
#
loop_
_entity_poly.entity_id
_entity_poly.type
_entity_poly.pdbx_seq_one_letter_code
_entity_poly.pdbx_strand_id
1 'polypeptide(L)'
;VFFALLGFTTSFGMYYIPPSGARSRFALNPFRDAWRSVKEVREHRGLFLTMIATCYFWFLGSLFQLNTLLYADQVLGLNDLQTGLLLTVLAFGIGLGSIGAGVVSEGKVELGLVPLGAVGISFFSMLLLVTTESFISASSALLLLGICSGFYIVPLNAYFQLESPETKRGRFIAAVNVVSFSGMLLSALLFTLLSDVLHLGADKIFFVLGLLSIGASVYIVKMLPEMLVRCINWILTHTVYRLTVLGHQNVPRSGGALLVCNHVSFADPPLLLASVTRPIRFLMFRPLYEAKLFHPIARIMGAIPVSGSDARDEKFRSLETARECIRQGELVCIFAEGGISRTGQLLPFKGGLERIMRDNLDAPIIPVYIDQIWGSIFSFSNGKFLWKWPRKIPYSVTILFGEPLAPDTSARNVRSAVQELSTEAFQRRAAARRVVTRSMLRRLARQRWKIAVADSQGTVLRRWQFLARALALRSVLLHLHPDERRIGMLLPPSAHTAVLNAAVLLAGKTPVNLNYTASQEAL
;
A
#
# COMPACT_ATOMS: atom_id res chain seq x y z
N VAL A 1 -32.76 -20.44 -22.03
CA VAL A 1 -33.19 -21.62 -21.23
C VAL A 1 -32.00 -22.40 -20.67
N PHE A 2 -31.06 -22.86 -21.50
CA PHE A 2 -29.86 -23.59 -21.03
C PHE A 2 -29.08 -22.86 -19.92
N PHE A 3 -28.71 -21.59 -20.12
CA PHE A 3 -28.01 -20.80 -19.09
C PHE A 3 -28.83 -20.59 -17.81
N ALA A 4 -30.16 -20.50 -17.91
CA ALA A 4 -31.03 -20.37 -16.75
C ALA A 4 -31.10 -21.69 -15.96
N LEU A 5 -31.18 -22.84 -16.65
CA LEU A 5 -31.12 -24.16 -16.02
C LEU A 5 -29.76 -24.41 -15.37
N LEU A 6 -28.66 -24.04 -16.04
CA LEU A 6 -27.31 -24.15 -15.48
C LEU A 6 -27.13 -23.25 -14.24
N GLY A 7 -27.65 -22.02 -14.29
CA GLY A 7 -27.66 -21.13 -13.13
C GLY A 7 -28.49 -21.66 -11.97
N PHE A 8 -29.65 -22.24 -12.27
CA PHE A 8 -30.51 -22.87 -11.25
C PHE A 8 -29.85 -24.11 -10.63
N THR A 9 -29.25 -25.01 -11.41
CA THR A 9 -28.58 -26.20 -10.88
C THR A 9 -27.34 -25.86 -10.06
N THR A 10 -26.54 -24.89 -10.51
CA THR A 10 -25.37 -24.41 -9.74
C THR A 10 -25.77 -23.70 -8.45
N SER A 11 -26.96 -23.10 -8.36
CA SER A 11 -27.46 -22.46 -7.14
C SER A 11 -27.60 -23.42 -5.96
N PHE A 12 -27.88 -24.71 -6.21
CA PHE A 12 -27.94 -25.74 -5.16
C PHE A 12 -26.56 -26.07 -4.55
N GLY A 13 -25.47 -25.67 -5.22
CA GLY A 13 -24.11 -25.78 -4.67
C GLY A 13 -23.71 -24.63 -3.74
N MET A 14 -24.59 -23.64 -3.52
CA MET A 14 -24.30 -22.55 -2.59
C MET A 14 -24.33 -23.06 -1.14
N TYR A 15 -23.25 -22.83 -0.40
CA TYR A 15 -23.16 -23.14 1.02
C TYR A 15 -24.22 -22.37 1.81
N TYR A 16 -24.89 -23.06 2.75
CA TYR A 16 -25.83 -22.43 3.67
C TYR A 16 -25.10 -21.40 4.55
N ILE A 17 -25.56 -20.16 4.53
CA ILE A 17 -25.08 -19.09 5.41
C ILE A 17 -26.14 -18.86 6.49
N PRO A 18 -25.81 -19.01 7.79
CA PRO A 18 -26.77 -18.80 8.86
C PRO A 18 -27.28 -17.35 8.85
N PRO A 19 -28.57 -17.12 9.17
CA PRO A 19 -29.16 -15.79 9.18
C PRO A 19 -28.47 -14.89 10.22
N SER A 20 -28.28 -13.61 9.89
CA SER A 20 -27.55 -12.63 10.69
C SER A 20 -28.19 -12.23 12.03
N GLY A 21 -29.26 -12.92 12.45
CA GLY A 21 -29.94 -12.68 13.72
C GLY A 21 -30.86 -11.44 13.76
N ALA A 22 -31.12 -10.78 12.63
CA ALA A 22 -32.02 -9.64 12.58
C ALA A 22 -33.49 -10.05 12.89
N ARG A 23 -34.07 -9.51 13.97
CA ARG A 23 -35.44 -9.81 14.45
C ARG A 23 -36.46 -8.70 14.16
N SER A 24 -36.30 -7.94 13.08
CA SER A 24 -37.27 -6.89 12.74
C SER A 24 -38.57 -7.50 12.20
N ARG A 25 -39.73 -7.02 12.65
CA ARG A 25 -41.02 -7.36 12.07
C ARG A 25 -41.05 -6.90 10.60
N PHE A 26 -41.51 -7.75 9.70
CA PHE A 26 -41.71 -7.42 8.29
C PHE A 26 -42.69 -6.24 8.17
N ALA A 27 -42.30 -5.17 7.50
CA ALA A 27 -43.18 -4.03 7.24
C ALA A 27 -43.77 -4.11 5.83
N LEU A 28 -45.07 -3.85 5.71
CA LEU A 28 -45.79 -3.84 4.44
C LEU A 28 -45.44 -2.63 3.55
N ASN A 29 -44.83 -1.58 4.10
CA ASN A 29 -44.45 -0.38 3.35
C ASN A 29 -42.93 -0.37 3.05
N PRO A 30 -42.50 -0.82 1.87
CA PRO A 30 -41.08 -0.91 1.53
C PRO A 30 -40.41 0.46 1.40
N PHE A 31 -41.15 1.50 1.01
CA PHE A 31 -40.60 2.85 0.86
C PHE A 31 -40.25 3.48 2.21
N ARG A 32 -41.09 3.27 3.23
CA ARG A 32 -40.83 3.76 4.59
C ARG A 32 -39.55 3.14 5.16
N ASP A 33 -39.36 1.84 4.97
CA ASP A 33 -38.19 1.12 5.46
C ASP A 33 -36.90 1.49 4.71
N ALA A 34 -36.99 1.67 3.39
CA ALA A 34 -35.90 2.19 2.58
C ALA A 34 -35.50 3.60 3.05
N TRP A 35 -36.47 4.52 3.20
CA TRP A 35 -36.21 5.88 3.65
C TRP A 35 -35.60 5.94 5.06
N ARG A 36 -36.12 5.12 5.99
CA ARG A 36 -35.56 5.02 7.34
C ARG A 36 -34.11 4.53 7.30
N SER A 37 -33.81 3.55 6.45
CA SER A 37 -32.45 3.01 6.32
C SER A 37 -31.50 4.02 5.68
N VAL A 38 -31.95 4.80 4.68
CA VAL A 38 -31.18 5.91 4.11
C VAL A 38 -30.88 6.98 5.17
N LYS A 39 -31.88 7.32 6.01
CA LYS A 39 -31.70 8.28 7.11
C LYS A 39 -30.67 7.79 8.13
N GLU A 40 -30.69 6.50 8.45
CA GLU A 40 -29.74 5.87 9.36
C GLU A 40 -28.32 5.82 8.77
N VAL A 41 -28.18 5.50 7.48
CA VAL A 41 -26.89 5.59 6.77
C VAL A 41 -26.35 7.03 6.80
N ARG A 42 -27.21 8.04 6.72
CA ARG A 42 -26.83 9.47 6.78
C ARG A 42 -26.19 9.87 8.12
N GLU A 43 -26.48 9.17 9.21
CA GLU A 43 -25.83 9.40 10.51
C GLU A 43 -24.34 9.01 10.47
N HIS A 44 -23.97 8.10 9.56
CA HIS A 44 -22.60 7.70 9.29
C HIS A 44 -22.05 8.40 8.04
N ARG A 45 -21.37 9.55 8.23
CA ARG A 45 -20.87 10.39 7.12
C ARG A 45 -20.08 9.59 6.06
N GLY A 46 -19.20 8.68 6.48
CA GLY A 46 -18.42 7.84 5.56
C GLY A 46 -19.31 6.96 4.68
N LEU A 47 -20.20 6.17 5.30
CA LEU A 47 -21.15 5.31 4.59
C LEU A 47 -22.09 6.11 3.68
N PHE A 48 -22.57 7.27 4.13
CA PHE A 48 -23.41 8.13 3.32
C PHE A 48 -22.71 8.64 2.06
N LEU A 49 -21.47 9.11 2.17
CA LEU A 49 -20.69 9.56 1.02
C LEU A 49 -20.40 8.41 0.05
N THR A 50 -20.08 7.22 0.57
CA THR A 50 -19.92 6.01 -0.24
C THR A 50 -21.22 5.64 -0.96
N MET A 51 -22.37 5.73 -0.30
CA MET A 51 -23.68 5.50 -0.93
C MET A 51 -23.94 6.47 -2.09
N ILE A 52 -23.64 7.76 -1.91
CA ILE A 52 -23.76 8.76 -2.98
C ILE A 52 -22.79 8.48 -4.14
N ALA A 53 -21.54 8.12 -3.84
CA ALA A 53 -20.55 7.74 -4.86
C ALA A 53 -20.97 6.49 -5.65
N THR A 54 -21.49 5.46 -4.96
CA THR A 54 -22.04 4.25 -5.60
C THR A 54 -23.27 4.58 -6.45
N CYS A 55 -24.17 5.44 -5.98
CA CYS A 55 -25.31 5.91 -6.78
C CYS A 55 -24.85 6.64 -8.05
N TYR A 56 -23.87 7.54 -7.94
CA TYR A 56 -23.29 8.24 -9.07
C TYR A 56 -22.67 7.28 -10.10
N PHE A 57 -21.99 6.23 -9.64
CA PHE A 57 -21.44 5.20 -10.51
C PHE A 57 -22.52 4.48 -11.32
N TRP A 58 -23.59 4.03 -10.67
CA TRP A 58 -24.69 3.34 -11.36
C TRP A 58 -25.47 4.27 -12.30
N PHE A 59 -25.65 5.53 -11.91
CA PHE A 59 -26.18 6.58 -12.77
C PHE A 59 -25.35 6.73 -14.06
N LEU A 60 -24.03 6.87 -13.95
CA LEU A 60 -23.14 6.92 -15.11
C LEU A 60 -23.13 5.62 -15.91
N GLY A 61 -23.07 4.47 -15.24
CA GLY A 61 -23.01 3.16 -15.89
C GLY A 61 -24.23 2.91 -16.77
N SER A 62 -25.42 3.28 -16.30
CA SER A 62 -26.64 3.20 -17.10
C SER A 62 -26.63 4.17 -18.27
N LEU A 63 -26.11 5.39 -18.11
CA LEU A 63 -25.95 6.34 -19.21
C LEU A 63 -24.95 5.85 -20.26
N PHE A 64 -23.79 5.33 -19.83
CA PHE A 64 -22.80 4.76 -20.73
C PHE A 64 -23.36 3.56 -21.48
N GLN A 65 -24.10 2.67 -20.81
CA GLN A 65 -24.73 1.53 -21.49
C GLN A 65 -25.69 1.98 -22.61
N LEU A 66 -26.59 2.92 -22.33
CA LEU A 66 -27.52 3.46 -23.32
C LEU A 66 -26.78 4.19 -24.45
N ASN A 67 -25.80 5.01 -24.10
CA ASN A 67 -25.05 5.81 -25.06
C ASN A 67 -24.07 4.99 -25.90
N THR A 68 -23.54 3.88 -25.39
CA THR A 68 -22.70 2.96 -26.18
C THR A 68 -23.50 2.32 -27.31
N LEU A 69 -24.78 1.97 -27.08
CA LEU A 69 -25.66 1.47 -28.13
C LEU A 69 -25.84 2.52 -29.23
N LEU A 70 -26.14 3.76 -28.84
CA LEU A 70 -26.31 4.88 -29.77
C LEU A 70 -25.02 5.20 -30.54
N TYR A 71 -23.88 5.15 -29.86
CA TYR A 71 -22.56 5.39 -30.44
C TYR A 71 -22.16 4.32 -31.46
N ALA A 72 -22.46 3.05 -31.17
CA ALA A 72 -22.19 1.96 -32.08
C ALA A 72 -22.99 2.10 -33.39
N ASP A 73 -24.28 2.45 -33.28
CA ASP A 73 -25.18 2.60 -34.42
C ASP A 73 -24.92 3.90 -35.21
N GLN A 74 -25.02 5.06 -34.54
CA GLN A 74 -25.05 6.36 -35.22
C GLN A 74 -23.67 6.92 -35.57
N VAL A 75 -22.63 6.58 -34.80
CA VAL A 75 -21.28 7.16 -34.99
C VAL A 75 -20.39 6.18 -35.75
N LEU A 76 -20.38 4.90 -35.35
CA LEU A 76 -19.52 3.89 -35.95
C LEU A 76 -20.19 3.07 -37.07
N GLY A 77 -21.52 3.14 -37.23
CA GLY A 77 -22.25 2.39 -38.26
C GLY A 77 -22.13 0.87 -38.13
N LEU A 78 -22.09 0.36 -36.89
CA LEU A 78 -21.83 -1.05 -36.60
C LEU A 78 -23.10 -1.91 -36.69
N ASN A 79 -22.91 -3.19 -36.98
CA ASN A 79 -23.99 -4.18 -36.90
C ASN A 79 -24.25 -4.65 -35.45
N ASP A 80 -25.38 -5.34 -35.22
CA ASP A 80 -25.79 -5.83 -33.89
C ASP A 80 -24.72 -6.65 -33.16
N LEU A 81 -23.98 -7.49 -33.90
CA LEU A 81 -22.92 -8.31 -33.32
C LEU A 81 -21.77 -7.42 -32.81
N GLN A 82 -21.32 -6.46 -33.62
CA GLN A 82 -20.26 -5.53 -33.26
C GLN A 82 -20.68 -4.59 -32.12
N THR A 83 -21.93 -4.13 -32.12
CA THR A 83 -22.52 -3.37 -31.00
C THR A 83 -22.52 -4.19 -29.71
N GLY A 84 -22.93 -5.46 -29.78
CA GLY A 84 -22.84 -6.40 -28.66
C GLY A 84 -21.40 -6.64 -28.18
N LEU A 85 -20.44 -6.68 -29.10
CA LEU A 85 -19.01 -6.81 -28.77
C LEU A 85 -18.49 -5.57 -28.03
N LEU A 86 -18.88 -4.34 -28.40
CA LEU A 86 -18.47 -3.13 -27.67
C LEU A 86 -18.95 -3.15 -26.22
N LEU A 87 -20.22 -3.53 -25.98
CA LEU A 87 -20.75 -3.68 -24.63
C LEU A 87 -20.03 -4.78 -23.86
N THR A 88 -19.69 -5.89 -24.53
CA THR A 88 -18.93 -6.98 -23.94
C THR A 88 -17.53 -6.53 -23.54
N VAL A 89 -16.86 -5.72 -24.37
CA VAL A 89 -15.53 -5.16 -24.08
C VAL A 89 -15.57 -4.23 -22.86
N LEU A 90 -16.58 -3.36 -22.75
CA LEU A 90 -16.79 -2.53 -21.58
C LEU A 90 -16.98 -3.39 -20.31
N ALA A 91 -17.88 -4.38 -20.37
CA ALA A 91 -18.14 -5.29 -19.25
C ALA A 91 -16.91 -6.11 -18.84
N PHE A 92 -16.13 -6.59 -19.82
CA PHE A 92 -14.88 -7.29 -19.60
C PHE A 92 -13.83 -6.38 -18.94
N GLY A 93 -13.76 -5.11 -19.36
CA GLY A 93 -12.95 -4.08 -18.73
C GLY A 93 -13.31 -3.89 -17.25
N ILE A 94 -14.60 -3.82 -16.91
CA ILE A 94 -15.07 -3.75 -15.51
C ILE A 94 -14.60 -4.97 -14.72
N GLY A 95 -14.68 -6.17 -15.30
CA GLY A 95 -14.17 -7.40 -14.71
C GLY A 95 -12.67 -7.35 -14.43
N LEU A 96 -11.86 -6.95 -15.42
CA LEU A 96 -10.42 -6.79 -15.29
C LEU A 96 -10.05 -5.73 -14.24
N GLY A 97 -10.74 -4.58 -14.26
CA GLY A 97 -10.55 -3.53 -13.28
C GLY A 97 -10.91 -3.97 -11.87
N SER A 98 -11.93 -4.81 -11.71
CA SER A 98 -12.35 -5.33 -10.41
C SER A 98 -11.34 -6.31 -9.83
N ILE A 99 -10.82 -7.23 -10.65
CA ILE A 99 -9.73 -8.14 -10.27
C ILE A 99 -8.46 -7.32 -9.97
N GLY A 100 -8.14 -6.35 -10.83
CA GLY A 100 -7.02 -5.44 -10.65
C GLY A 100 -7.08 -4.70 -9.32
N ALA A 101 -8.22 -4.07 -9.00
CA ALA A 101 -8.44 -3.39 -7.73
C ALA A 101 -8.28 -4.35 -6.53
N GLY A 102 -8.76 -5.59 -6.63
CA GLY A 102 -8.60 -6.60 -5.58
C GLY A 102 -7.13 -7.01 -5.35
N VAL A 103 -6.40 -7.29 -6.44
CA VAL A 103 -4.96 -7.65 -6.38
C VAL A 103 -4.14 -6.49 -5.83
N VAL A 104 -4.41 -5.29 -6.32
CA VAL A 104 -3.72 -4.06 -5.97
C VAL A 104 -3.95 -3.65 -4.50
N SER A 105 -5.10 -4.00 -3.94
CA SER A 105 -5.41 -3.66 -2.54
C SER A 105 -4.76 -4.61 -1.53
N GLU A 106 -4.03 -5.64 -1.96
CA GLU A 106 -3.25 -6.57 -1.10
C GLU A 106 -4.05 -7.12 0.12
N GLY A 107 -5.33 -7.44 -0.08
CA GLY A 107 -6.21 -7.98 0.97
C GLY A 107 -6.76 -6.92 1.96
N LYS A 108 -6.59 -5.64 1.66
CA LYS A 108 -7.12 -4.51 2.43
C LYS A 108 -8.19 -3.76 1.62
N VAL A 109 -8.93 -2.87 2.29
CA VAL A 109 -9.81 -1.92 1.60
C VAL A 109 -9.03 -0.63 1.35
N GLU A 110 -8.65 -0.37 0.10
CA GLU A 110 -7.87 0.81 -0.28
C GLU A 110 -8.72 1.83 -1.04
N LEU A 111 -9.29 2.79 -0.31
CA LEU A 111 -10.09 3.88 -0.88
C LEU A 111 -9.26 4.83 -1.77
N GLY A 112 -7.92 4.80 -1.69
CA GLY A 112 -7.04 5.54 -2.58
C GLY A 112 -7.21 5.19 -4.07
N LEU A 113 -7.80 4.04 -4.41
CA LEU A 113 -8.04 3.67 -5.80
C LEU A 113 -9.22 4.42 -6.46
N VAL A 114 -10.16 4.94 -5.66
CA VAL A 114 -11.39 5.56 -6.18
C VAL A 114 -11.11 6.85 -6.96
N PRO A 115 -10.30 7.82 -6.49
CA PRO A 115 -9.98 9.01 -7.28
C PRO A 115 -9.26 8.66 -8.59
N LEU A 116 -8.42 7.62 -8.60
CA LEU A 116 -7.76 7.13 -9.81
C LEU A 116 -8.79 6.62 -10.82
N GLY A 117 -9.75 5.80 -10.36
CA GLY A 117 -10.87 5.35 -11.18
C GLY A 117 -11.72 6.52 -11.70
N ALA A 118 -12.03 7.50 -10.87
CA ALA A 118 -12.86 8.65 -11.23
C ALA A 118 -12.22 9.54 -12.33
N VAL A 119 -10.91 9.82 -12.20
CA VAL A 119 -10.13 10.52 -13.23
C VAL A 119 -10.08 9.71 -14.53
N GLY A 120 -9.86 8.40 -14.42
CA GLY A 120 -9.85 7.50 -15.58
C GLY A 120 -11.18 7.45 -16.32
N ILE A 121 -12.31 7.29 -15.60
CA ILE A 121 -13.66 7.34 -16.16
C ILE A 121 -13.87 8.65 -16.92
N SER A 122 -13.51 9.77 -16.30
CA SER A 122 -13.65 11.10 -16.91
C SER A 122 -12.84 11.21 -18.22
N PHE A 123 -11.56 10.84 -18.16
CA PHE A 123 -10.64 10.94 -19.31
C PHE A 123 -11.05 10.01 -20.46
N PHE A 124 -11.29 8.73 -20.19
CA PHE A 124 -11.63 7.77 -21.25
C PHE A 124 -13.04 7.98 -21.80
N SER A 125 -13.96 8.57 -21.02
CA SER A 125 -15.26 9.03 -21.54
C SER A 125 -15.07 10.17 -22.54
N MET A 126 -14.23 11.16 -22.23
CA MET A 126 -13.94 12.25 -23.17
C MET A 126 -13.16 11.78 -24.40
N LEU A 127 -12.29 10.77 -24.24
CA LEU A 127 -11.53 10.19 -25.35
C LEU A 127 -12.44 9.61 -26.44
N LEU A 128 -13.65 9.16 -26.09
CA LEU A 128 -14.61 8.63 -27.06
C LEU A 128 -15.04 9.67 -28.11
N LEU A 129 -14.88 10.97 -27.84
CA LEU A 129 -15.14 12.04 -28.80
C LEU A 129 -14.21 11.97 -30.03
N VAL A 130 -13.01 11.40 -29.90
CA VAL A 130 -12.01 11.36 -30.98
C VAL A 130 -11.76 9.95 -31.53
N THR A 131 -12.47 8.94 -31.03
CA THR A 131 -12.35 7.54 -31.47
C THR A 131 -13.49 7.13 -32.42
N THR A 132 -14.05 8.09 -33.15
CA THR A 132 -15.26 7.93 -33.98
C THR A 132 -15.04 7.12 -35.24
N GLU A 133 -13.81 7.01 -35.72
CA GLU A 133 -13.48 6.41 -37.03
C GLU A 133 -13.06 4.94 -36.94
N SER A 134 -12.84 4.39 -35.74
CA SER A 134 -12.25 3.06 -35.60
C SER A 134 -12.84 2.26 -34.44
N PHE A 135 -13.42 1.11 -34.79
CA PHE A 135 -13.91 0.11 -33.84
C PHE A 135 -12.86 -0.28 -32.79
N ILE A 136 -11.60 -0.45 -33.20
CA ILE A 136 -10.51 -0.84 -32.29
C ILE A 136 -10.21 0.29 -31.30
N SER A 137 -10.20 1.53 -31.77
CA SER A 137 -9.95 2.70 -30.91
C SER A 137 -11.07 2.89 -29.88
N ALA A 138 -12.33 2.79 -30.30
CA ALA A 138 -13.50 2.87 -29.43
C ALA A 138 -13.54 1.71 -28.42
N SER A 139 -13.26 0.49 -28.89
CA SER A 139 -13.15 -0.70 -28.02
C SER A 139 -12.07 -0.50 -26.96
N SER A 140 -10.91 0.04 -27.34
CA SER A 140 -9.80 0.28 -26.41
C SER A 140 -10.16 1.34 -25.36
N ALA A 141 -10.82 2.42 -25.77
CA ALA A 141 -11.31 3.46 -24.86
C ALA A 141 -12.36 2.90 -23.89
N LEU A 142 -13.33 2.11 -24.37
CA LEU A 142 -14.35 1.46 -23.54
C LEU A 142 -13.76 0.42 -22.59
N LEU A 143 -12.76 -0.36 -23.03
CA LEU A 143 -12.05 -1.31 -22.18
C LEU A 143 -11.37 -0.59 -21.00
N LEU A 144 -10.65 0.50 -21.30
CA LEU A 144 -9.95 1.30 -20.28
C LEU A 144 -10.92 2.04 -19.36
N LEU A 145 -12.03 2.55 -19.89
CA LEU A 145 -13.14 3.11 -19.12
C LEU A 145 -13.72 2.07 -18.16
N GLY A 146 -13.93 0.83 -18.64
CA GLY A 146 -14.35 -0.31 -17.83
C GLY A 146 -13.34 -0.65 -16.73
N ILE A 147 -12.04 -0.71 -17.05
CA ILE A 147 -10.99 -0.96 -16.05
C ILE A 147 -11.03 0.12 -14.95
N CYS A 148 -11.11 1.39 -15.33
CA CYS A 148 -11.20 2.51 -14.38
C CYS A 148 -12.49 2.46 -13.54
N SER A 149 -13.59 1.99 -14.13
CA SER A 149 -14.85 1.73 -13.43
C SER A 149 -14.69 0.69 -12.32
N GLY A 150 -13.93 -0.38 -12.55
CA GLY A 150 -13.58 -1.37 -11.52
C GLY A 150 -12.78 -0.78 -10.35
N PHE A 151 -11.77 0.06 -10.64
CA PHE A 151 -11.00 0.78 -9.61
C PHE A 151 -11.85 1.79 -8.81
N TYR A 152 -12.95 2.27 -9.37
CA TYR A 152 -13.90 3.14 -8.67
C TYR A 152 -14.83 2.35 -7.75
N ILE A 153 -15.55 1.36 -8.28
CA ILE A 153 -16.69 0.75 -7.59
C ILE A 153 -16.29 -0.31 -6.55
N VAL A 154 -15.23 -1.08 -6.80
CA VAL A 154 -14.84 -2.19 -5.92
C VAL A 154 -14.42 -1.71 -4.52
N PRO A 155 -13.53 -0.70 -4.38
CA PRO A 155 -13.15 -0.20 -3.05
C PRO A 155 -14.33 0.41 -2.30
N LEU A 156 -15.24 1.10 -3.00
CA LEU A 156 -16.44 1.69 -2.39
C LEU A 156 -17.37 0.62 -1.84
N ASN A 157 -17.65 -0.43 -2.61
CA ASN A 157 -18.49 -1.54 -2.17
C ASN A 157 -17.85 -2.32 -1.00
N ALA A 158 -16.54 -2.54 -1.06
CA ALA A 158 -15.81 -3.21 0.02
C ALA A 158 -15.81 -2.38 1.31
N TYR A 159 -15.57 -1.07 1.20
CA TYR A 159 -15.63 -0.14 2.33
C TYR A 159 -17.03 -0.08 2.95
N PHE A 160 -18.06 0.05 2.11
CA PHE A 160 -19.44 0.12 2.59
C PHE A 160 -19.83 -1.13 3.38
N GLN A 161 -19.43 -2.32 2.90
CA GLN A 161 -19.69 -3.58 3.59
C GLN A 161 -18.91 -3.71 4.90
N LEU A 162 -17.62 -3.36 4.89
CA LEU A 162 -16.75 -3.47 6.05
C LEU A 162 -17.19 -2.56 7.19
N GLU A 163 -17.49 -1.29 6.89
CA GLU A 163 -17.87 -0.28 7.87
C GLU A 163 -19.35 -0.35 8.29
N SER A 164 -20.19 -1.07 7.53
CA SER A 164 -21.59 -1.27 7.91
C SER A 164 -21.70 -2.13 9.18
N PRO A 165 -22.49 -1.70 10.19
CA PRO A 165 -22.73 -2.48 11.40
C PRO A 165 -23.25 -3.89 11.08
N GLU A 166 -22.69 -4.93 11.70
CA GLU A 166 -22.99 -6.32 11.36
C GLU A 166 -24.49 -6.66 11.41
N THR A 167 -25.19 -6.13 12.42
CA THR A 167 -26.63 -6.35 12.62
C THR A 167 -27.53 -5.63 11.59
N LYS A 168 -26.98 -4.63 10.89
CA LYS A 168 -27.73 -3.76 9.95
C LYS A 168 -27.19 -3.80 8.51
N ARG A 169 -26.07 -4.49 8.27
CA ARG A 169 -25.36 -4.54 6.98
C ARG A 169 -26.29 -4.83 5.79
N GLY A 170 -27.14 -5.85 5.90
CA GLY A 170 -28.10 -6.18 4.83
C GLY A 170 -29.08 -5.04 4.51
N ARG A 171 -29.62 -4.36 5.53
CA ARG A 171 -30.50 -3.20 5.36
C ARG A 171 -29.78 -2.01 4.74
N PHE A 172 -28.53 -1.76 5.14
CA PHE A 172 -27.72 -0.67 4.59
C PHE A 172 -27.40 -0.92 3.11
N ILE A 173 -27.04 -2.15 2.73
CA ILE A 173 -26.83 -2.55 1.34
C ILE A 173 -28.12 -2.39 0.53
N ALA A 174 -29.27 -2.80 1.08
CA ALA A 174 -30.56 -2.60 0.42
C ALA A 174 -30.87 -1.11 0.20
N ALA A 175 -30.57 -0.24 1.18
CA ALA A 175 -30.72 1.21 1.05
C ALA A 175 -29.86 1.79 -0.07
N VAL A 176 -28.59 1.37 -0.17
CA VAL A 176 -27.71 1.75 -1.28
C VAL A 176 -28.33 1.37 -2.61
N ASN A 177 -28.79 0.12 -2.76
CA ASN A 177 -29.39 -0.35 -4.01
C ASN A 177 -30.63 0.45 -4.41
N VAL A 178 -31.53 0.78 -3.46
CA VAL A 178 -32.71 1.62 -3.75
C VAL A 178 -32.31 3.00 -4.28
N VAL A 179 -31.32 3.63 -3.65
CA VAL A 179 -30.81 4.94 -4.10
C VAL A 179 -30.13 4.82 -5.47
N SER A 180 -29.34 3.76 -5.70
CA SER A 180 -28.67 3.51 -6.99
C SER A 180 -29.66 3.27 -8.14
N PHE A 181 -30.71 2.47 -7.94
CA PHE A 181 -31.75 2.25 -8.95
C PHE A 181 -32.52 3.54 -9.25
N SER A 182 -32.77 4.37 -8.24
CA SER A 182 -33.37 5.70 -8.44
C SER A 182 -32.45 6.57 -9.31
N GLY A 183 -31.14 6.51 -9.08
CA GLY A 183 -30.14 7.14 -9.95
C GLY A 183 -30.21 6.64 -11.39
N MET A 184 -30.22 5.33 -11.62
CA MET A 184 -30.34 4.75 -12.97
C MET A 184 -31.63 5.20 -13.70
N LEU A 185 -32.75 5.32 -12.98
CA LEU A 185 -33.99 5.83 -13.57
C LEU A 185 -33.85 7.30 -14.01
N LEU A 186 -33.26 8.15 -13.17
CA LEU A 186 -32.97 9.55 -13.51
C LEU A 186 -31.99 9.65 -14.68
N SER A 187 -31.08 8.69 -14.81
CA SER A 187 -30.10 8.65 -15.89
C SER A 187 -30.76 8.40 -17.25
N ALA A 188 -31.79 7.54 -17.31
CA ALA A 188 -32.60 7.35 -18.52
C ALA A 188 -33.34 8.65 -18.93
N LEU A 189 -33.90 9.39 -17.97
CA LEU A 189 -34.52 10.69 -18.26
C LEU A 189 -33.51 11.71 -18.80
N LEU A 190 -32.30 11.75 -18.21
CA LEU A 190 -31.23 12.60 -18.72
C LEU A 190 -30.78 12.16 -20.11
N PHE A 191 -30.70 10.86 -20.38
CA PHE A 191 -30.36 10.34 -21.71
C PHE A 191 -31.34 10.84 -22.77
N THR A 192 -32.65 10.68 -22.53
CA THR A 192 -33.71 11.19 -23.43
C THR A 192 -33.61 12.71 -23.61
N LEU A 193 -33.33 13.47 -22.55
CA LEU A 193 -33.12 14.92 -22.67
C LEU A 193 -31.93 15.26 -23.59
N LEU A 194 -30.80 14.57 -23.43
CA LEU A 194 -29.59 14.85 -24.21
C LEU A 194 -29.72 14.36 -25.67
N SER A 195 -30.23 13.16 -25.88
CA SER A 195 -30.38 12.52 -27.20
C SER A 195 -31.55 13.08 -27.98
N ASP A 196 -32.75 13.08 -27.40
CA ASP A 196 -33.99 13.28 -28.17
C ASP A 196 -34.46 14.73 -28.15
N VAL A 197 -34.21 15.48 -27.06
CA VAL A 197 -34.63 16.89 -26.94
C VAL A 197 -33.55 17.84 -27.40
N LEU A 198 -32.29 17.61 -26.99
CA LEU A 198 -31.15 18.46 -27.36
C LEU A 198 -30.44 17.98 -28.64
N HIS A 199 -30.84 16.84 -29.20
CA HIS A 199 -30.29 16.27 -30.43
C HIS A 199 -28.75 16.16 -30.41
N LEU A 200 -28.17 15.83 -29.26
CA LEU A 200 -26.74 15.61 -29.14
C LEU A 200 -26.36 14.23 -29.69
N GLY A 201 -25.34 14.19 -30.54
CA GLY A 201 -24.73 12.94 -30.98
C GLY A 201 -24.08 12.18 -29.81
N ALA A 202 -24.01 10.85 -29.94
CA ALA A 202 -23.54 9.97 -28.86
C ALA A 202 -22.08 10.27 -28.42
N ASP A 203 -21.24 10.72 -29.34
CA ASP A 203 -19.87 11.20 -29.09
C ASP A 203 -19.86 12.43 -28.16
N LYS A 204 -20.74 13.40 -28.42
CA LYS A 204 -20.91 14.61 -27.59
C LYS A 204 -21.52 14.26 -26.23
N ILE A 205 -22.42 13.28 -26.17
CA ILE A 205 -22.97 12.79 -24.90
C ILE A 205 -21.83 12.21 -24.04
N PHE A 206 -20.95 11.37 -24.59
CA PHE A 206 -19.77 10.86 -23.86
C PHE A 206 -18.87 11.99 -23.34
N PHE A 207 -18.69 13.05 -24.12
CA PHE A 207 -17.93 14.23 -23.68
C PHE A 207 -18.61 14.94 -22.50
N VAL A 208 -19.93 15.16 -22.56
CA VAL A 208 -20.71 15.76 -21.46
C VAL A 208 -20.65 14.90 -20.19
N LEU A 209 -20.76 13.58 -20.32
CA LEU A 209 -20.62 12.65 -19.19
C LEU A 209 -19.21 12.68 -18.59
N GLY A 210 -18.19 12.86 -19.44
CA GLY A 210 -16.82 13.09 -19.03
C GLY A 210 -16.66 14.36 -18.20
N LEU A 211 -17.23 15.49 -18.66
CA LEU A 211 -17.23 16.75 -17.92
C LEU A 211 -17.99 16.65 -16.58
N LEU A 212 -19.15 15.99 -16.58
CA LEU A 212 -19.90 15.70 -15.35
C LEU A 212 -19.04 14.90 -14.37
N SER A 213 -18.28 13.93 -14.88
CA SER A 213 -17.36 13.11 -14.08
C SER A 213 -16.15 13.87 -13.54
N ILE A 214 -15.64 14.88 -14.26
CA ILE A 214 -14.65 15.81 -13.72
C ILE A 214 -15.25 16.59 -12.54
N GLY A 215 -16.46 17.14 -12.72
CA GLY A 215 -17.16 17.88 -11.67
C GLY A 215 -17.37 17.01 -10.41
N ALA A 216 -17.86 15.78 -10.59
CA ALA A 216 -18.03 14.81 -9.51
C ALA A 216 -16.69 14.44 -8.86
N SER A 217 -15.62 14.22 -9.64
CA SER A 217 -14.29 13.91 -9.12
C SER A 217 -13.74 15.04 -8.25
N VAL A 218 -13.86 16.29 -8.71
CA VAL A 218 -13.46 17.49 -7.95
C VAL A 218 -14.29 17.60 -6.65
N TYR A 219 -15.59 17.33 -6.71
CA TYR A 219 -16.46 17.35 -5.55
C TYR A 219 -16.06 16.26 -4.53
N ILE A 220 -15.82 15.02 -4.97
CA ILE A 220 -15.38 13.90 -4.13
C ILE A 220 -14.05 14.24 -3.46
N VAL A 221 -13.07 14.75 -4.21
CA VAL A 221 -11.75 15.14 -3.67
C VAL A 221 -11.90 16.27 -2.64
N LYS A 222 -12.80 17.24 -2.85
CA LYS A 222 -13.07 18.30 -1.87
C LYS A 222 -13.76 17.78 -0.61
N MET A 223 -14.67 16.81 -0.74
CA MET A 223 -15.41 16.24 0.38
C MET A 223 -14.59 15.21 1.18
N LEU A 224 -13.70 14.49 0.51
CA LEU A 224 -12.88 13.41 1.06
C LEU A 224 -11.41 13.56 0.64
N PRO A 225 -10.72 14.63 1.12
CA PRO A 225 -9.34 14.90 0.73
C PRO A 225 -8.38 13.80 1.19
N GLU A 226 -8.73 13.05 2.24
CA GLU A 226 -7.98 11.89 2.71
C GLU A 226 -7.84 10.81 1.63
N MET A 227 -8.88 10.58 0.80
CA MET A 227 -8.81 9.60 -0.29
C MET A 227 -7.76 9.98 -1.33
N LEU A 228 -7.61 11.27 -1.62
CA LEU A 228 -6.57 11.74 -2.54
C LEU A 228 -5.18 11.55 -1.94
N VAL A 229 -4.99 11.88 -0.66
CA VAL A 229 -3.71 11.66 0.03
C VAL A 229 -3.37 10.17 0.05
N ARG A 230 -4.34 9.29 0.35
CA ARG A 230 -4.18 7.84 0.29
C ARG A 230 -3.86 7.35 -1.13
N CYS A 231 -4.53 7.89 -2.17
CA CYS A 231 -4.22 7.58 -3.57
C CYS A 231 -2.76 7.89 -3.91
N ILE A 232 -2.32 9.12 -3.63
CA ILE A 232 -0.95 9.57 -3.89
C ILE A 232 0.04 8.71 -3.10
N ASN A 233 -0.24 8.47 -1.82
CA ASN A 233 0.59 7.62 -0.97
C ASN A 233 0.69 6.20 -1.54
N TRP A 234 -0.45 5.61 -1.90
CA TRP A 234 -0.54 4.27 -2.46
C TRP A 234 0.28 4.15 -3.76
N ILE A 235 0.14 5.09 -4.69
CA ILE A 235 0.93 5.12 -5.94
C ILE A 235 2.43 5.21 -5.61
N LEU A 236 2.83 6.12 -4.72
CA LEU A 236 4.22 6.33 -4.35
C LEU A 236 4.84 5.09 -3.70
N THR A 237 4.15 4.50 -2.72
CA THR A 237 4.67 3.35 -1.98
C THR A 237 4.76 2.12 -2.85
N HIS A 238 3.79 1.84 -3.72
CA HIS A 238 3.80 0.64 -4.57
C HIS A 238 4.74 0.77 -5.79
N THR A 239 5.03 2.00 -6.22
CA THR A 239 5.98 2.25 -7.33
C THR A 239 7.44 2.20 -6.83
N VAL A 240 7.71 2.83 -5.67
CA VAL A 240 9.09 3.01 -5.18
C VAL A 240 9.51 1.87 -4.24
N TYR A 241 8.57 1.28 -3.52
CA TYR A 241 8.83 0.28 -2.48
C TYR A 241 8.12 -1.04 -2.75
N ARG A 242 8.67 -2.11 -2.18
CA ARG A 242 8.01 -3.40 -2.05
C ARG A 242 7.79 -3.63 -0.57
N LEU A 243 6.57 -3.38 -0.13
CA LEU A 243 6.20 -3.46 1.28
C LEU A 243 5.90 -4.92 1.65
N THR A 244 6.31 -5.32 2.84
CA THR A 244 5.91 -6.59 3.46
C THR A 244 5.47 -6.26 4.88
N VAL A 245 4.20 -6.53 5.18
CA VAL A 245 3.61 -6.23 6.48
C VAL A 245 3.42 -7.53 7.26
N LEU A 246 3.88 -7.57 8.51
CA LEU A 246 3.80 -8.71 9.41
C LEU A 246 3.12 -8.28 10.71
N GLY A 247 2.32 -9.17 11.30
CA GLY A 247 1.62 -8.89 12.55
C GLY A 247 0.45 -7.91 12.42
N HIS A 248 -0.06 -7.65 11.21
CA HIS A 248 -1.15 -6.70 10.98
C HIS A 248 -2.39 -6.96 11.86
N GLN A 249 -2.64 -8.23 12.20
CA GLN A 249 -3.72 -8.66 13.09
C GLN A 249 -3.62 -8.09 14.51
N ASN A 250 -2.44 -7.64 14.94
CA ASN A 250 -2.21 -7.05 16.25
C ASN A 250 -2.70 -5.60 16.32
N VAL A 251 -2.97 -4.95 15.18
CA VAL A 251 -3.57 -3.61 15.15
C VAL A 251 -5.09 -3.75 15.37
N PRO A 252 -5.67 -3.10 16.40
CA PRO A 252 -7.11 -3.20 16.67
C PRO A 252 -7.95 -2.72 15.47
N ARG A 253 -9.00 -3.48 15.13
CA ARG A 253 -9.95 -3.10 14.07
C ARG A 253 -10.83 -1.91 14.47
N SER A 254 -11.16 -1.81 15.76
CA SER A 254 -11.91 -0.72 16.38
C SER A 254 -11.25 -0.31 17.71
N GLY A 255 -11.63 0.85 18.24
CA GLY A 255 -11.02 1.40 19.45
C GLY A 255 -9.65 2.07 19.21
N GLY A 256 -9.15 2.78 20.21
CA GLY A 256 -7.91 3.55 20.11
C GLY A 256 -6.69 2.67 20.34
N ALA A 257 -5.55 3.06 19.79
CA ALA A 257 -4.26 2.44 20.11
C ALA A 257 -3.09 3.40 19.87
N LEU A 258 -2.01 3.22 20.63
CA LEU A 258 -0.76 3.95 20.44
C LEU A 258 0.25 3.07 19.71
N LEU A 259 0.55 3.42 18.45
CA LEU A 259 1.62 2.81 17.66
C LEU A 259 2.97 3.45 18.04
N VAL A 260 3.89 2.66 18.57
CA VAL A 260 5.22 3.15 18.97
C VAL A 260 6.28 2.57 18.03
N CYS A 261 6.91 3.44 17.25
CA CYS A 261 7.77 3.02 16.15
C CYS A 261 9.21 3.56 16.27
N ASN A 262 10.17 2.82 15.70
CA ASN A 262 11.50 3.34 15.38
C ASN A 262 11.43 4.39 14.26
N HIS A 263 12.42 5.27 14.14
CA HIS A 263 12.44 6.34 13.14
C HIS A 263 13.75 6.39 12.37
N VAL A 264 13.71 5.96 11.12
CA VAL A 264 14.87 5.72 10.26
C VAL A 264 14.85 6.59 9.00
N SER A 265 13.68 7.10 8.59
CA SER A 265 13.51 7.84 7.34
C SER A 265 12.32 8.77 7.36
N PHE A 266 12.35 9.80 6.50
CA PHE A 266 11.17 10.61 6.19
C PHE A 266 10.04 9.81 5.52
N ALA A 267 10.36 8.64 4.96
CA ALA A 267 9.37 7.74 4.37
C ALA A 267 8.62 6.87 5.41
N ASP A 268 8.97 6.93 6.70
CA ASP A 268 8.34 6.05 7.71
C ASP A 268 6.83 6.32 7.85
N PRO A 269 6.34 7.57 8.00
CA PRO A 269 4.90 7.84 8.05
C PRO A 269 4.10 7.35 6.82
N PRO A 270 4.49 7.66 5.56
CA PRO A 270 3.74 7.18 4.39
C PRO A 270 3.74 5.65 4.27
N LEU A 271 4.84 4.99 4.66
CA LEU A 271 4.93 3.52 4.66
C LEU A 271 4.03 2.89 5.73
N LEU A 272 3.96 3.50 6.92
CA LEU A 272 3.01 3.08 7.96
C LEU A 272 1.56 3.29 7.51
N LEU A 273 1.26 4.43 6.89
CA LEU A 273 -0.08 4.71 6.35
C LEU A 273 -0.51 3.68 5.28
N ALA A 274 0.41 3.20 4.44
CA ALA A 274 0.13 2.12 3.49
C ALA A 274 0.01 0.73 4.16
N SER A 275 0.53 0.58 5.37
CA SER A 275 0.59 -0.71 6.07
C SER A 275 -0.68 -1.05 6.86
N VAL A 276 -1.53 -0.08 7.16
CA VAL A 276 -2.80 -0.25 7.89
C VAL A 276 -3.97 0.38 7.14
N THR A 277 -5.19 -0.11 7.34
CA THR A 277 -6.40 0.40 6.70
C THR A 277 -6.99 1.63 7.40
N ARG A 278 -6.73 1.76 8.70
CA ARG A 278 -7.25 2.81 9.57
C ARG A 278 -6.41 4.08 9.47
N PRO A 279 -7.00 5.27 9.53
CA PRO A 279 -6.25 6.52 9.59
C PRO A 279 -5.33 6.56 10.82
N ILE A 280 -4.10 7.06 10.65
CA ILE A 280 -3.14 7.25 11.74
C ILE A 280 -2.88 8.75 11.95
N ARG A 281 -3.04 9.22 13.20
CA ARG A 281 -2.60 10.55 13.63
C ARG A 281 -1.13 10.49 14.05
N PHE A 282 -0.25 11.12 13.28
CA PHE A 282 1.18 11.14 13.58
C PHE A 282 1.54 12.34 14.44
N LEU A 283 2.35 12.13 15.48
CA LEU A 283 3.08 13.23 16.12
C LEU A 283 4.18 13.70 15.16
N MET A 284 4.02 14.91 14.64
CA MET A 284 4.82 15.44 13.53
C MET A 284 5.65 16.64 13.98
N PHE A 285 6.91 16.69 13.54
CA PHE A 285 7.80 17.81 13.85
C PHE A 285 7.20 19.15 13.38
N ARG A 286 6.98 20.10 14.29
CA ARG A 286 6.25 21.35 14.01
C ARG A 286 6.75 22.12 12.78
N PRO A 287 8.05 22.38 12.57
CA PRO A 287 8.53 23.05 11.36
C PRO A 287 8.20 22.30 10.06
N LEU A 288 8.13 20.97 10.09
CA LEU A 288 7.70 20.18 8.93
C LEU A 288 6.18 20.26 8.74
N TYR A 289 5.41 20.28 9.83
CA TYR A 289 3.96 20.47 9.81
C TYR A 289 3.56 21.85 9.23
N GLU A 290 4.32 22.90 9.54
CA GLU A 290 4.04 24.28 9.11
C GLU A 290 4.62 24.61 7.72
N ALA A 291 5.45 23.72 7.17
CA ALA A 291 6.01 23.92 5.83
C ALA A 291 4.90 23.97 4.76
N LYS A 292 4.91 25.00 3.90
CA LYS A 292 3.84 25.28 2.92
C LYS A 292 3.40 24.06 2.09
N LEU A 293 4.33 23.19 1.71
CA LEU A 293 4.05 22.00 0.91
C LEU A 293 3.41 20.87 1.72
N PHE A 294 3.80 20.70 2.99
CA PHE A 294 3.36 19.61 3.84
C PHE A 294 2.14 19.97 4.69
N HIS A 295 1.94 21.25 5.00
CA HIS A 295 0.87 21.72 5.86
C HIS A 295 -0.54 21.27 5.44
N PRO A 296 -0.94 21.36 4.15
CA PRO A 296 -2.26 20.87 3.73
C PRO A 296 -2.43 19.37 3.96
N ILE A 297 -1.41 18.58 3.61
CA ILE A 297 -1.42 17.12 3.77
C ILE A 297 -1.45 16.76 5.25
N ALA A 298 -0.62 17.40 6.08
CA ALA A 298 -0.55 17.19 7.52
C ALA A 298 -1.89 17.50 8.19
N ARG A 299 -2.57 18.57 7.77
CA ARG A 299 -3.91 18.94 8.26
C ARG A 299 -4.97 17.92 7.84
N ILE A 300 -4.96 17.45 6.60
CA ILE A 300 -5.88 16.41 6.11
C ILE A 300 -5.71 15.11 6.91
N MET A 301 -4.46 14.72 7.18
CA MET A 301 -4.15 13.53 7.97
C MET A 301 -4.40 13.70 9.48
N GLY A 302 -4.71 14.91 9.95
CA GLY A 302 -4.82 15.24 11.38
C GLY A 302 -3.52 15.02 12.14
N ALA A 303 -2.38 15.28 11.53
CA ALA A 303 -1.09 15.21 12.21
C ALA A 303 -1.05 16.19 13.40
N ILE A 304 -0.45 15.75 14.49
CA ILE A 304 -0.36 16.49 15.74
C ILE A 304 1.02 17.17 15.81
N PRO A 305 1.11 18.51 15.66
CA PRO A 305 2.40 19.19 15.66
C PRO A 305 3.05 19.15 17.05
N VAL A 306 4.33 18.79 17.09
CA VAL A 306 5.14 18.76 18.31
C VAL A 306 6.60 19.08 17.97
N SER A 307 7.29 19.82 18.83
CA SER A 307 8.74 20.04 18.72
C SER A 307 9.45 19.81 20.05
N GLY A 308 10.72 19.42 19.97
CA GLY A 308 11.62 19.43 21.14
C GLY A 308 11.89 20.85 21.68
N SER A 309 11.70 21.89 20.87
CA SER A 309 11.86 23.30 21.26
C SER A 309 10.59 23.94 21.85
N ASP A 310 9.43 23.29 21.73
CA ASP A 310 8.15 23.83 22.21
C ASP A 310 8.21 24.10 23.73
N ALA A 311 7.46 25.12 24.18
CA ALA A 311 7.28 25.38 25.60
C ALA A 311 6.66 24.16 26.30
N ARG A 312 6.88 24.01 27.62
CA ARG A 312 6.38 22.84 28.37
C ARG A 312 4.86 22.66 28.22
N ASP A 313 4.12 23.75 28.28
CA ASP A 313 2.66 23.74 28.19
C ASP A 313 2.17 23.36 26.79
N GLU A 314 2.85 23.82 25.74
CA GLU A 314 2.52 23.46 24.35
C GLU A 314 2.79 21.99 24.07
N LYS A 315 3.94 21.47 24.50
CA LYS A 315 4.22 20.02 24.42
C LYS A 315 3.15 19.23 25.14
N PHE A 316 2.77 19.67 26.34
CA PHE A 316 1.73 19.00 27.12
C PHE A 316 0.39 19.00 26.37
N ARG A 317 -0.02 20.12 25.78
CA ARG A 317 -1.23 20.20 24.94
C ARG A 317 -1.18 19.25 23.75
N SER A 318 -0.05 19.13 23.04
CA SER A 318 0.07 18.19 21.92
C SER A 318 -0.06 16.73 22.37
N LEU A 319 0.52 16.36 23.51
CA LEU A 319 0.38 15.01 24.08
C LEU A 319 -1.04 14.75 24.60
N GLU A 320 -1.71 15.79 25.11
CA GLU A 320 -3.12 15.73 25.51
C GLU A 320 -4.05 15.49 24.31
N THR A 321 -3.83 16.22 23.21
CA THR A 321 -4.55 15.98 21.95
C THR A 321 -4.36 14.55 21.46
N ALA A 322 -3.13 14.02 21.53
CA ALA A 322 -2.86 12.63 21.18
C ALA A 322 -3.66 11.65 22.04
N ARG A 323 -3.73 11.88 23.36
CA ARG A 323 -4.54 11.07 24.27
C ARG A 323 -6.03 11.11 23.93
N GLU A 324 -6.56 12.29 23.65
CA GLU A 324 -7.97 12.47 23.31
C GLU A 324 -8.33 11.77 21.99
N CYS A 325 -7.46 11.84 20.97
CA CYS A 325 -7.61 11.05 19.75
C CYS A 325 -7.72 9.54 20.04
N ILE A 326 -6.87 9.01 20.93
CA ILE A 326 -6.93 7.59 21.32
C ILE A 326 -8.26 7.29 22.04
N ARG A 327 -8.73 8.16 22.95
CA ARG A 327 -10.04 8.01 23.62
C ARG A 327 -11.21 7.98 22.64
N GLN A 328 -11.12 8.78 21.58
CA GLN A 328 -12.11 8.82 20.49
C GLN A 328 -12.03 7.59 19.58
N GLY A 329 -11.13 6.67 19.86
CA GLY A 329 -10.97 5.44 19.12
C GLY A 329 -10.06 5.58 17.91
N GLU A 330 -9.21 6.61 17.80
CA GLU A 330 -8.28 6.79 16.69
C GLU A 330 -6.93 6.08 16.94
N LEU A 331 -6.22 5.75 15.86
CA LEU A 331 -4.82 5.31 15.97
C LEU A 331 -3.90 6.52 16.03
N VAL A 332 -3.03 6.55 17.04
CA VAL A 332 -1.99 7.58 17.16
C VAL A 332 -0.63 6.92 17.01
N CYS A 333 0.28 7.54 16.26
CA CYS A 333 1.64 7.06 16.10
C CYS A 333 2.67 8.04 16.63
N ILE A 334 3.59 7.52 17.44
CA ILE A 334 4.75 8.24 17.96
C ILE A 334 6.05 7.55 17.55
N PHE A 335 6.96 8.35 17.00
CA PHE A 335 8.34 7.97 16.76
C PHE A 335 9.17 8.23 18.02
N ALA A 336 9.24 7.23 18.90
CA ALA A 336 9.70 7.42 20.29
C ALA A 336 11.19 7.79 20.43
N GLU A 337 12.00 7.63 19.38
CA GLU A 337 13.40 8.10 19.32
C GLU A 337 13.50 9.64 19.36
N GLY A 338 12.44 10.35 18.96
CA GLY A 338 12.38 11.82 18.97
C GLY A 338 13.23 12.50 17.89
N GLY A 339 13.70 11.74 16.90
CA GLY A 339 14.43 12.20 15.73
C GLY A 339 14.75 11.04 14.79
N ILE A 340 15.06 11.34 13.53
CA ILE A 340 15.45 10.32 12.55
C ILE A 340 16.86 9.81 12.88
N SER A 341 17.02 8.50 13.00
CA SER A 341 18.29 7.84 13.29
C SER A 341 19.36 8.21 12.26
N ARG A 342 20.56 8.54 12.76
CA ARG A 342 21.74 8.87 11.94
C ARG A 342 22.67 7.68 11.69
N THR A 343 22.47 6.58 12.41
CA THR A 343 23.28 5.36 12.32
C THR A 343 22.48 4.16 11.82
N GLY A 344 21.15 4.26 11.79
CA GLY A 344 20.25 3.15 11.49
C GLY A 344 20.09 2.16 12.66
N GLN A 345 20.69 2.46 13.82
CA GLN A 345 20.50 1.73 15.06
C GLN A 345 19.33 2.33 15.86
N LEU A 346 18.71 1.51 16.69
CA LEU A 346 17.60 1.89 17.55
C LEU A 346 18.08 2.78 18.72
N LEU A 347 17.66 4.04 18.73
CA LEU A 347 17.99 4.99 19.79
C LEU A 347 17.18 4.74 21.09
N PRO A 348 17.55 5.37 22.22
CA PRO A 348 16.73 5.37 23.42
C PRO A 348 15.35 6.01 23.19
N PHE A 349 14.31 5.44 23.77
CA PHE A 349 12.95 5.98 23.68
C PHE A 349 12.72 7.05 24.75
N LYS A 350 12.03 8.13 24.36
CA LYS A 350 11.65 9.23 25.26
C LYS A 350 10.33 8.94 25.96
N GLY A 351 10.12 9.50 27.15
CA GLY A 351 8.90 9.32 27.97
C GLY A 351 7.62 9.98 27.44
N GLY A 352 7.60 10.45 26.18
CA GLY A 352 6.41 11.04 25.57
C GLY A 352 5.24 10.06 25.49
N LEU A 353 5.53 8.77 25.21
CA LEU A 353 4.50 7.72 25.17
C LEU A 353 3.84 7.48 26.53
N GLU A 354 4.63 7.46 27.62
CA GLU A 354 4.11 7.29 28.98
C GLU A 354 3.19 8.45 29.33
N ARG A 355 3.50 9.68 28.90
CA ARG A 355 2.64 10.84 29.15
C ARG A 355 1.32 10.78 28.37
N ILE A 356 1.32 10.26 27.15
CA ILE A 356 0.10 10.04 26.34
C ILE A 356 -0.80 8.99 27.02
N MET A 357 -0.21 7.91 27.52
CA MET A 357 -0.94 6.78 28.11
C MET A 357 -1.37 6.97 29.58
N ARG A 358 -1.08 8.12 30.19
CA ARG A 358 -1.50 8.44 31.58
C ARG A 358 -3.02 8.55 31.72
N ASP A 359 -3.45 8.54 32.99
CA ASP A 359 -4.85 8.65 33.43
C ASP A 359 -5.70 7.45 33.00
N ASN A 360 -5.13 6.25 33.14
CA ASN A 360 -5.77 4.95 32.89
C ASN A 360 -6.48 4.90 31.53
N LEU A 361 -5.76 5.30 30.48
CA LEU A 361 -6.24 5.17 29.12
C LEU A 361 -6.35 3.69 28.74
N ASP A 362 -7.57 3.18 28.60
CA ASP A 362 -7.85 1.79 28.22
C ASP A 362 -7.63 1.58 26.72
N ALA A 363 -6.36 1.59 26.31
CA ALA A 363 -5.93 1.39 24.92
C ALA A 363 -4.57 0.69 24.87
N PRO A 364 -4.37 -0.28 23.96
CA PRO A 364 -3.09 -0.99 23.87
C PRO A 364 -1.99 -0.13 23.27
N ILE A 365 -0.75 -0.42 23.66
CA ILE A 365 0.45 0.06 22.98
C ILE A 365 0.90 -1.00 21.98
N ILE A 366 0.97 -0.66 20.70
CA ILE A 366 1.44 -1.58 19.65
C ILE A 366 2.89 -1.23 19.29
N PRO A 367 3.89 -2.06 19.62
CA PRO A 367 5.26 -1.85 19.18
C PRO A 367 5.37 -2.11 17.67
N VAL A 368 6.03 -1.20 16.95
CA VAL A 368 6.21 -1.28 15.51
C VAL A 368 7.69 -1.16 15.15
N TYR A 369 8.17 -2.05 14.29
CA TYR A 369 9.52 -1.99 13.77
C TYR A 369 9.52 -1.93 12.24
N ILE A 370 10.21 -0.94 11.71
CA ILE A 370 10.42 -0.75 10.29
C ILE A 370 11.86 -1.13 9.93
N ASP A 371 12.01 -2.23 9.18
CA ASP A 371 13.28 -2.78 8.71
C ASP A 371 13.57 -2.39 7.25
N GLN A 372 14.85 -2.49 6.88
CA GLN A 372 15.34 -2.35 5.51
C GLN A 372 15.09 -1.02 4.82
N ILE A 373 14.67 0.04 5.54
CA ILE A 373 14.59 1.39 4.96
C ILE A 373 15.96 2.07 4.87
N TRP A 374 16.91 1.70 5.74
CA TRP A 374 18.25 2.26 5.77
C TRP A 374 18.99 2.04 4.45
N GLY A 375 19.40 3.13 3.79
CA GLY A 375 20.00 3.08 2.45
C GLY A 375 19.05 3.46 1.32
N SER A 376 17.77 3.73 1.62
CA SER A 376 16.81 4.33 0.69
C SER A 376 17.08 5.83 0.46
N ILE A 377 16.43 6.40 -0.55
CA ILE A 377 16.56 7.82 -0.94
C ILE A 377 16.24 8.77 0.23
N PHE A 378 15.35 8.37 1.14
CA PHE A 378 14.81 9.22 2.22
C PHE A 378 15.42 8.97 3.62
N SER A 379 16.32 7.99 3.75
CA SER A 379 17.07 7.71 5.00
C SER A 379 18.24 8.68 5.21
N PHE A 380 18.97 8.67 6.34
CA PHE A 380 20.21 9.47 6.48
C PHE A 380 21.47 8.79 5.88
N SER A 381 21.32 7.69 5.15
CA SER A 381 22.48 6.95 4.61
C SER A 381 23.38 7.82 3.71
N ASN A 382 24.70 7.73 3.83
CA ASN A 382 25.71 8.55 3.13
C ASN A 382 25.72 10.04 3.54
N GLY A 383 25.25 10.39 4.74
CA GLY A 383 25.33 11.76 5.28
C GLY A 383 24.33 12.75 4.68
N LYS A 384 23.35 12.27 3.89
CA LYS A 384 22.29 13.08 3.27
C LYS A 384 20.93 12.42 3.46
N PHE A 385 19.92 13.21 3.85
CA PHE A 385 18.53 12.76 4.00
C PHE A 385 17.78 12.61 2.68
N LEU A 386 18.11 13.44 1.68
CA LEU A 386 17.45 13.49 0.36
C LEU A 386 18.51 13.51 -0.75
N TRP A 387 18.08 13.43 -2.02
CA TRP A 387 18.94 13.57 -3.22
C TRP A 387 19.98 12.46 -3.40
N LYS A 388 19.55 11.21 -3.23
CA LYS A 388 20.39 10.03 -3.49
C LYS A 388 19.84 9.24 -4.66
N TRP A 389 20.74 8.74 -5.49
CA TRP A 389 20.39 7.78 -6.52
C TRP A 389 19.95 6.45 -5.89
N PRO A 390 18.74 5.94 -6.22
CA PRO A 390 18.25 4.69 -5.67
C PRO A 390 19.17 3.53 -6.06
N ARG A 391 19.61 2.75 -5.06
CA ARG A 391 20.45 1.57 -5.30
C ARG A 391 19.67 0.39 -5.90
N LYS A 392 18.35 0.37 -5.72
CA LYS A 392 17.42 -0.67 -6.17
C LYS A 392 16.00 -0.08 -6.18
N ILE A 393 15.24 -0.33 -7.24
CA ILE A 393 13.80 -0.07 -7.33
C ILE A 393 13.12 -1.38 -7.77
N PRO A 394 12.03 -1.83 -7.12
CA PRO A 394 11.49 -1.30 -5.87
C PRO A 394 12.38 -1.65 -4.65
N TYR A 395 12.43 -0.76 -3.67
CA TYR A 395 13.19 -0.96 -2.43
C TYR A 395 12.39 -1.83 -1.46
N SER A 396 13.00 -2.90 -0.95
CA SER A 396 12.32 -3.83 -0.04
C SER A 396 12.20 -3.20 1.34
N VAL A 397 10.99 -3.17 1.90
CA VAL A 397 10.71 -2.66 3.25
C VAL A 397 9.85 -3.67 3.98
N THR A 398 10.18 -3.94 5.25
CA THR A 398 9.39 -4.83 6.09
C THR A 398 8.92 -4.05 7.31
N ILE A 399 7.61 -4.07 7.57
CA ILE A 399 7.00 -3.46 8.75
C ILE A 399 6.43 -4.59 9.60
N LEU A 400 6.84 -4.63 10.87
CA LEU A 400 6.41 -5.63 11.84
C LEU A 400 5.62 -4.93 12.94
N PHE A 401 4.40 -5.41 13.17
CA PHE A 401 3.56 -5.03 14.30
C PHE A 401 3.67 -6.13 15.36
N GLY A 402 4.23 -5.80 16.52
CA GLY A 402 4.34 -6.75 17.64
C GLY A 402 3.03 -6.91 18.40
N GLU A 403 3.05 -7.80 19.39
CA GLU A 403 1.88 -8.07 20.22
C GLU A 403 1.45 -6.83 21.03
N PRO A 404 0.13 -6.65 21.26
CA PRO A 404 -0.37 -5.54 22.06
C PRO A 404 0.20 -5.56 23.49
N LEU A 405 0.78 -4.44 23.92
CA LEU A 405 1.30 -4.24 25.27
C LEU A 405 0.29 -3.46 26.13
N ALA A 406 0.37 -3.67 27.45
CA ALA A 406 -0.50 -3.00 28.41
C ALA A 406 -0.30 -1.46 28.40
N PRO A 407 -1.34 -0.67 28.72
CA PRO A 407 -1.28 0.79 28.66
C PRO A 407 -0.22 1.43 29.57
N ASP A 408 0.12 0.78 30.68
CA ASP A 408 1.08 1.22 31.69
C ASP A 408 2.53 0.80 31.38
N THR A 409 2.77 0.17 30.23
CA THR A 409 4.11 -0.31 29.85
C THR A 409 5.09 0.85 29.70
N SER A 410 6.20 0.79 30.46
CA SER A 410 7.26 1.82 30.42
C SER A 410 7.93 1.94 29.04
N ALA A 411 8.46 3.13 28.73
CA ALA A 411 9.15 3.39 27.46
C ALA A 411 10.35 2.46 27.23
N ARG A 412 11.01 2.02 28.31
CA ARG A 412 12.10 1.04 28.25
C ARG A 412 11.62 -0.32 27.75
N ASN A 413 10.51 -0.81 28.29
CA ASN A 413 9.96 -2.12 27.92
C ASN A 413 9.41 -2.11 26.49
N VAL A 414 8.74 -1.01 26.08
CA VAL A 414 8.30 -0.84 24.69
C VAL A 414 9.51 -0.83 23.74
N ARG A 415 10.61 -0.19 24.11
CA ARG A 415 11.85 -0.22 23.32
C ARG A 415 12.41 -1.64 23.20
N SER A 416 12.40 -2.43 24.28
CA SER A 416 12.82 -3.83 24.24
C SER A 416 11.97 -4.66 23.29
N ALA A 417 10.64 -4.50 23.33
CA ALA A 417 9.74 -5.16 22.38
C ALA A 417 10.04 -4.77 20.92
N VAL A 418 10.28 -3.48 20.63
CA VAL A 418 10.71 -3.02 19.30
C VAL A 418 12.06 -3.61 18.89
N GLN A 419 12.98 -3.80 19.84
CA GLN A 419 14.28 -4.44 19.62
C GLN A 419 14.14 -5.95 19.33
N GLU A 420 13.21 -6.64 19.97
CA GLU A 420 12.88 -8.04 19.66
C GLU A 420 12.34 -8.18 18.23
N LEU A 421 11.42 -7.29 17.81
CA LEU A 421 10.94 -7.22 16.43
C LEU A 421 12.09 -6.98 15.43
N SER A 422 13.10 -6.21 15.82
CA SER A 422 14.29 -6.01 14.98
C SER A 422 15.09 -7.29 14.76
N THR A 423 15.11 -8.17 15.76
CA THR A 423 15.77 -9.49 15.70
C THR A 423 15.00 -10.41 14.76
N GLU A 424 13.67 -10.46 14.89
CA GLU A 424 12.81 -11.24 13.98
C GLU A 424 12.97 -10.79 12.52
N ALA A 425 12.93 -9.48 12.28
CA ALA A 425 13.13 -8.90 10.96
C ALA A 425 14.51 -9.28 10.38
N PHE A 426 15.55 -9.24 11.21
CA PHE A 426 16.90 -9.65 10.81
C PHE A 426 16.95 -11.13 10.44
N GLN A 427 16.37 -12.02 11.24
CA GLN A 427 16.35 -13.47 10.96
C GLN A 427 15.67 -13.78 9.63
N ARG A 428 14.49 -13.18 9.38
CA ARG A 428 13.77 -13.33 8.11
C ARG A 428 14.61 -12.84 6.92
N ARG A 429 15.28 -11.71 7.07
CA ARG A 429 16.20 -11.18 6.05
C ARG A 429 17.43 -12.07 5.86
N ALA A 430 17.99 -12.63 6.93
CA ALA A 430 19.13 -13.52 6.87
C ALA A 430 18.79 -14.81 6.10
N ALA A 431 17.62 -15.41 6.36
CA ALA A 431 17.12 -16.56 5.63
C ALA A 431 16.90 -16.25 4.12
N ALA A 432 16.45 -15.04 3.79
CA ALA A 432 16.29 -14.60 2.41
C ALA A 432 17.60 -14.19 1.72
N ARG A 433 18.69 -13.98 2.47
CA ARG A 433 19.99 -13.57 1.91
C ARG A 433 20.70 -14.76 1.31
N ARG A 434 21.25 -14.53 0.12
CA ARG A 434 22.11 -15.51 -0.55
C ARG A 434 23.37 -15.72 0.26
N VAL A 435 23.81 -16.97 0.35
CA VAL A 435 25.13 -17.36 0.90
C VAL A 435 26.21 -16.42 0.38
N VAL A 436 27.14 -16.02 1.27
CA VAL A 436 28.21 -15.05 0.99
C VAL A 436 28.92 -15.36 -0.32
N THR A 437 29.23 -16.63 -0.56
CA THR A 437 29.86 -17.15 -1.78
C THR A 437 29.11 -16.76 -3.06
N ARG A 438 27.78 -16.92 -3.08
CA ARG A 438 26.94 -16.58 -4.24
C ARG A 438 26.86 -15.06 -4.46
N SER A 439 26.84 -14.30 -3.36
CA SER A 439 26.86 -12.83 -3.41
C SER A 439 28.20 -12.30 -3.94
N MET A 440 29.30 -12.91 -3.50
CA MET A 440 30.67 -12.62 -3.94
C MET A 440 30.82 -12.88 -5.44
N LEU A 441 30.52 -14.10 -5.91
CA LEU A 441 30.56 -14.48 -7.33
C LEU A 441 29.83 -13.48 -8.23
N ARG A 442 28.58 -13.17 -7.88
CA ARG A 442 27.74 -12.27 -8.67
C ARG A 442 28.33 -10.85 -8.73
N ARG A 443 28.85 -10.31 -7.63
CA ARG A 443 29.42 -8.95 -7.59
C ARG A 443 30.75 -8.88 -8.34
N LEU A 444 31.57 -9.92 -8.25
CA LEU A 444 32.82 -10.03 -8.99
C LEU A 444 32.56 -10.12 -10.50
N ALA A 445 31.60 -10.95 -10.93
CA ALA A 445 31.27 -11.14 -12.34
C ALA A 445 30.60 -9.91 -12.99
N ARG A 446 29.68 -9.23 -12.29
CA ARG A 446 28.92 -8.10 -12.87
C ARG A 446 29.72 -6.82 -13.08
N GLN A 447 30.69 -6.54 -12.22
CA GLN A 447 31.48 -5.29 -12.26
C GLN A 447 32.96 -5.61 -12.53
N ARG A 448 33.20 -6.42 -13.54
CA ARG A 448 34.47 -7.13 -13.79
C ARG A 448 35.72 -6.23 -13.78
N TRP A 449 35.59 -4.98 -14.19
CA TRP A 449 36.70 -4.02 -14.34
C TRP A 449 37.03 -3.19 -13.09
N LYS A 450 36.17 -3.20 -12.06
CA LYS A 450 36.46 -2.46 -10.81
C LYS A 450 37.56 -3.16 -10.02
N ILE A 451 38.27 -2.41 -9.18
CA ILE A 451 39.22 -2.96 -8.21
C ILE A 451 38.45 -3.85 -7.20
N ALA A 452 39.02 -5.00 -6.87
CA ALA A 452 38.51 -5.96 -5.90
C ALA A 452 39.28 -5.89 -4.59
N VAL A 453 40.61 -5.94 -4.68
CA VAL A 453 41.55 -5.91 -3.56
C VAL A 453 42.83 -5.21 -4.00
N ALA A 454 43.46 -4.51 -3.06
CA ALA A 454 44.79 -3.97 -3.19
C ALA A 454 45.55 -4.21 -1.87
N ASP A 455 46.87 -4.37 -1.93
CA ASP A 455 47.72 -4.51 -0.74
C ASP A 455 48.93 -3.55 -0.74
N SER A 456 49.62 -3.49 0.40
CA SER A 456 50.78 -2.62 0.62
C SER A 456 52.00 -3.00 -0.21
N GLN A 457 52.02 -4.20 -0.79
CA GLN A 457 53.07 -4.67 -1.70
C GLN A 457 52.84 -4.20 -3.14
N GLY A 458 51.84 -3.34 -3.37
CA GLY A 458 51.51 -2.80 -4.68
C GLY A 458 50.67 -3.73 -5.55
N THR A 459 50.20 -4.88 -5.02
CA THR A 459 49.31 -5.76 -5.78
C THR A 459 47.94 -5.11 -5.87
N VAL A 460 47.44 -4.91 -7.09
CA VAL A 460 46.07 -4.42 -7.34
C VAL A 460 45.36 -5.40 -8.26
N LEU A 461 44.30 -6.04 -7.77
CA LEU A 461 43.51 -6.99 -8.57
C LEU A 461 42.16 -6.40 -8.93
N ARG A 462 41.85 -6.41 -10.23
CA ARG A 462 40.50 -6.17 -10.75
C ARG A 462 39.61 -7.38 -10.42
N ARG A 463 38.29 -7.17 -10.35
CA ARG A 463 37.33 -8.22 -9.96
C ARG A 463 37.37 -9.46 -10.82
N TRP A 464 37.62 -9.33 -12.12
CA TRP A 464 37.79 -10.50 -12.99
C TRP A 464 39.07 -11.28 -12.67
N GLN A 465 40.19 -10.60 -12.38
CA GLN A 465 41.47 -11.22 -12.02
C GLN A 465 41.34 -11.95 -10.67
N PHE A 466 40.71 -11.30 -9.70
CA PHE A 466 40.41 -11.89 -8.39
C PHE A 466 39.56 -13.16 -8.55
N LEU A 467 38.48 -13.08 -9.34
CA LEU A 467 37.57 -14.21 -9.55
C LEU A 467 38.25 -15.36 -10.29
N ALA A 468 38.99 -15.08 -11.36
CA ALA A 468 39.69 -16.10 -12.14
C ALA A 468 40.70 -16.87 -11.27
N ARG A 469 41.51 -16.15 -10.48
CA ARG A 469 42.48 -16.76 -9.56
C ARG A 469 41.79 -17.57 -8.45
N ALA A 470 40.69 -17.07 -7.89
CA ALA A 470 39.93 -17.78 -6.87
C ALA A 470 39.28 -19.07 -7.40
N LEU A 471 38.79 -19.06 -8.65
CA LEU A 471 38.24 -20.26 -9.30
C LEU A 471 39.33 -21.28 -9.66
N ALA A 472 40.49 -20.83 -10.12
CA ALA A 472 41.63 -21.71 -10.37
C ALA A 472 42.10 -22.40 -9.08
N LEU A 473 42.30 -21.64 -8.00
CA LEU A 473 42.68 -22.18 -6.69
C LEU A 473 41.60 -23.08 -6.10
N ARG A 474 40.32 -22.77 -6.31
CA ARG A 474 39.22 -23.65 -5.91
C ARG A 474 39.37 -25.04 -6.55
N SER A 475 39.67 -25.13 -7.84
CA SER A 475 39.86 -26.41 -8.53
C SER A 475 41.02 -27.20 -7.93
N VAL A 476 42.12 -26.52 -7.59
CA VAL A 476 43.27 -27.14 -6.91
C VAL A 476 42.89 -27.64 -5.52
N LEU A 477 42.18 -26.85 -4.72
CA LEU A 477 41.73 -27.22 -3.38
C LEU A 477 40.78 -28.43 -3.38
N LEU A 478 39.88 -28.51 -4.35
CA LEU A 478 38.98 -29.65 -4.50
C LEU A 478 39.71 -30.93 -4.91
N HIS A 479 40.86 -30.81 -5.57
CA HIS A 479 41.69 -31.94 -5.96
C HIS A 479 42.62 -32.41 -4.83
N LEU A 480 43.33 -31.48 -4.17
CA LEU A 480 44.32 -31.82 -3.13
C LEU A 480 43.67 -32.21 -1.80
N HIS A 481 42.53 -31.61 -1.47
CA HIS A 481 41.88 -31.81 -0.17
C HIS A 481 40.37 -32.03 -0.36
N PRO A 482 39.93 -33.13 -0.98
CA PRO A 482 38.52 -33.36 -1.30
C PRO A 482 37.64 -33.43 -0.03
N ASP A 483 38.07 -34.18 0.98
CA ASP A 483 37.26 -34.50 2.16
C ASP A 483 37.35 -33.47 3.30
N GLU A 484 38.38 -32.62 3.28
CA GLU A 484 38.63 -31.68 4.37
C GLU A 484 37.61 -30.55 4.42
N ARG A 485 36.93 -30.38 5.56
CA ARG A 485 35.92 -29.31 5.72
C ARG A 485 36.51 -27.97 6.11
N ARG A 486 37.71 -27.96 6.71
CA ARG A 486 38.39 -26.76 7.20
C ARG A 486 39.78 -26.69 6.59
N ILE A 487 40.15 -25.53 6.08
CA ILE A 487 41.48 -25.31 5.50
C ILE A 487 42.18 -24.23 6.34
N GLY A 488 43.22 -24.65 7.06
CA GLY A 488 44.13 -23.76 7.78
C GLY A 488 45.01 -22.99 6.80
N MET A 489 45.11 -21.68 6.98
CA MET A 489 45.94 -20.80 6.16
C MET A 489 46.90 -20.05 7.05
N LEU A 490 48.19 -20.37 6.92
CA LEU A 490 49.29 -19.68 7.59
C LEU A 490 49.95 -18.70 6.61
N LEU A 491 49.23 -17.64 6.28
CA LEU A 491 49.69 -16.62 5.31
C LEU A 491 49.46 -15.21 5.86
N PRO A 492 50.32 -14.24 5.53
CA PRO A 492 50.13 -12.86 5.92
C PRO A 492 48.89 -12.24 5.25
N PRO A 493 48.28 -11.19 5.82
CA PRO A 493 47.20 -10.43 5.18
C PRO A 493 47.69 -9.79 3.86
N SER A 494 47.33 -10.40 2.73
CA SER A 494 47.72 -9.94 1.39
C SER A 494 46.57 -10.10 0.39
N ALA A 495 46.70 -9.49 -0.79
CA ALA A 495 45.74 -9.70 -1.89
C ALA A 495 45.63 -11.18 -2.27
N HIS A 496 46.74 -11.93 -2.19
CA HIS A 496 46.79 -13.37 -2.47
C HIS A 496 46.06 -14.18 -1.40
N THR A 497 46.23 -13.86 -0.12
CA THR A 497 45.51 -14.50 0.99
C THR A 497 44.01 -14.23 0.92
N ALA A 498 43.60 -13.05 0.46
CA ALA A 498 42.19 -12.74 0.19
C ALA A 498 41.61 -13.61 -0.96
N VAL A 499 42.39 -13.84 -2.02
CA VAL A 499 42.01 -14.75 -3.11
C VAL A 499 41.88 -16.19 -2.61
N LEU A 500 42.80 -16.66 -1.76
CA LEU A 500 42.74 -18.01 -1.18
C LEU A 500 41.52 -18.18 -0.26
N ASN A 501 41.23 -17.21 0.61
CA ASN A 501 40.01 -17.19 1.43
C ASN A 501 38.75 -17.32 0.56
N ALA A 502 38.69 -16.57 -0.55
CA ALA A 502 37.59 -16.68 -1.50
C ALA A 502 37.53 -18.07 -2.17
N ALA A 503 38.67 -18.65 -2.54
CA ALA A 503 38.75 -19.99 -3.15
C ALA A 503 38.23 -21.09 -2.19
N VAL A 504 38.64 -21.04 -0.92
CA VAL A 504 38.16 -21.98 0.12
C VAL A 504 36.65 -21.88 0.31
N LEU A 505 36.11 -20.65 0.40
CA LEU A 505 34.66 -20.42 0.49
C LEU A 505 33.92 -20.89 -0.78
N LEU A 506 34.52 -20.76 -1.95
CA LEU A 506 33.98 -21.24 -3.23
C LEU A 506 34.05 -22.76 -3.39
N ALA A 507 34.96 -23.41 -2.68
CA ALA A 507 35.04 -24.86 -2.57
C ALA A 507 34.01 -25.44 -1.58
N GLY A 508 33.24 -24.59 -0.88
CA GLY A 508 32.30 -25.02 0.15
C GLY A 508 32.98 -25.41 1.46
N LYS A 509 34.24 -25.02 1.66
CA LYS A 509 35.07 -25.31 2.83
C LYS A 509 35.15 -24.08 3.73
N THR A 510 35.53 -24.29 4.99
CA THR A 510 35.67 -23.21 5.99
C THR A 510 37.12 -22.71 6.03
N PRO A 511 37.40 -21.45 5.68
CA PRO A 511 38.74 -20.88 5.85
C PRO A 511 39.05 -20.67 7.33
N VAL A 512 40.21 -21.13 7.77
CA VAL A 512 40.75 -20.90 9.13
C VAL A 512 42.04 -20.10 8.98
N ASN A 513 41.99 -18.79 9.20
CA ASN A 513 43.19 -17.95 9.13
C ASN A 513 43.97 -18.11 10.44
N LEU A 514 45.16 -18.73 10.34
CA LEU A 514 46.06 -18.94 11.47
C LEU A 514 46.98 -17.73 11.63
N ASN A 515 47.48 -17.51 12.84
CA ASN A 515 48.42 -16.44 13.09
C ASN A 515 49.78 -16.77 12.45
N TYR A 516 50.08 -16.16 11.31
CA TYR A 516 51.34 -16.36 10.57
C TYR A 516 52.60 -15.88 11.31
N THR A 517 52.43 -15.16 12.43
CA THR A 517 53.54 -14.73 13.31
C THR A 517 53.67 -15.58 14.57
N ALA A 518 52.77 -16.55 14.78
CA ALA A 518 52.86 -17.45 15.92
C ALA A 518 54.03 -18.44 15.75
N SER A 519 54.69 -18.78 16.86
CA SER A 519 55.71 -19.83 16.89
C SER A 519 55.09 -21.19 16.56
N GLN A 520 55.92 -22.14 16.13
CA GLN A 520 55.47 -23.51 15.85
C GLN A 520 54.84 -24.19 17.07
N GLU A 521 55.26 -23.83 18.29
CA GLU A 521 54.66 -24.32 19.53
C GLU A 521 53.26 -23.74 19.82
N ALA A 522 52.92 -22.60 19.20
CA ALA A 522 51.66 -21.89 19.41
C ALA A 522 50.59 -22.17 18.32
N LEU A 523 50.96 -22.89 17.25
CA LEU A 523 50.09 -23.30 16.13
C LEU A 523 49.70 -24.77 16.26
#